data_AF-A0A2D4G298-F1
#
_entry.id   AF-A0A2D4G298-F1
#
_cell.length_a   1.000
_cell.length_b   1.000
_cell.length_c   1.000
_cell.angle_alpha   90.00
_cell.angle_beta   90.00
_cell.angle_gamma   90.00
#
_symmetry.space_group_name_H-M   'P 1'
#
loop_
_entity.id
_entity.type
_entity.pdbx_description
1 polymer ?
#
loop_
_entity_poly.entity_id
_entity_poly.type
_entity_poly.pdbx_seq_one_letter_code
_entity_poly.pdbx_strand_id
1 'polypeptide(L)'
;EVANTLAKLSLLALGRLGGYFSEAQTTPENPAIRKSLGVLLTPYITRKLAVVSPAEILKMLNSNTESPYLIWNNRTRVELLEFLESQQESMIKTLPKAFAASLLDYIGSQAQYLHTLMAITQTGKVESNQHGERLRRVEMALEALRNVIKHNPGSECECIGHFKLLFSLLRVHGAGQVQQLALEVVNIVTSNQDCVNNIAEAIVLSNLLALLHSLPSSRQLVLETLYALTSNTKIVKEAMLKGALIYLLDMFCNSTHPQVRSQTAELFAKMTTDKLVGPKVRIILMK
;
A
#
# COMPACT_ATOMS: atom_id res chain seq x y z
N GLU A 1 -6.33 6.89 -39.84
CA GLU A 1 -5.83 5.58 -40.32
C GLU A 1 -5.20 4.73 -39.22
N VAL A 2 -4.30 5.27 -38.39
CA VAL A 2 -3.61 4.54 -37.30
C VAL A 2 -4.58 3.81 -36.34
N ALA A 3 -5.64 4.48 -35.88
CA ALA A 3 -6.62 3.88 -34.96
C ALA A 3 -7.34 2.64 -35.53
N ASN A 4 -7.66 2.65 -36.83
CA ASN A 4 -8.30 1.50 -37.50
C ASN A 4 -7.34 0.32 -37.61
N THR A 5 -6.06 0.59 -37.87
CA THR A 5 -5.02 -0.44 -37.88
C THR A 5 -4.84 -1.05 -36.48
N LEU A 6 -4.79 -0.21 -35.44
CA LEU A 6 -4.72 -0.68 -34.06
C LEU A 6 -5.94 -1.51 -33.67
N ALA A 7 -7.15 -1.10 -34.04
CA ALA A 7 -8.37 -1.86 -33.75
C ALA A 7 -8.36 -3.26 -34.39
N LYS A 8 -7.88 -3.37 -35.63
CA LYS A 8 -7.71 -4.67 -36.30
C LYS A 8 -6.68 -5.56 -35.58
N LEU A 9 -5.55 -4.97 -35.17
CA LEU A 9 -4.52 -5.69 -34.41
C LEU A 9 -5.03 -6.13 -33.04
N SER A 10 -5.82 -5.30 -32.36
CA SER A 10 -6.45 -5.64 -31.08
C SER A 10 -7.36 -6.85 -31.20
N LEU A 11 -8.21 -6.92 -32.25
CA LEU A 11 -9.05 -8.10 -32.48
C LEU A 11 -8.22 -9.37 -32.74
N LEU A 12 -7.12 -9.26 -33.50
CA LEU A 12 -6.20 -10.38 -33.71
C LEU A 12 -5.54 -10.81 -32.39
N ALA A 13 -5.15 -9.86 -31.53
CA ALA A 13 -4.61 -10.15 -30.22
C ALA A 13 -5.65 -10.87 -29.33
N LEU A 14 -6.90 -10.41 -29.32
CA LEU A 14 -7.99 -11.06 -28.58
C LEU A 14 -8.27 -12.49 -29.09
N GLY A 15 -8.27 -12.68 -30.41
CA GLY A 15 -8.41 -14.00 -31.03
C GLY A 15 -7.30 -14.96 -30.60
N ARG A 16 -6.06 -14.48 -30.52
CA ARG A 16 -4.90 -15.27 -30.05
C ARG A 16 -4.96 -15.53 -28.56
N LEU A 17 -5.30 -14.54 -27.75
CA LEU A 17 -5.44 -14.69 -26.31
C LEU A 17 -6.50 -15.71 -25.92
N GLY A 18 -7.61 -15.78 -26.66
CA GLY A 18 -8.67 -16.75 -26.43
C GLY A 18 -8.43 -18.13 -27.07
N GLY A 19 -7.39 -18.30 -27.88
CA GLY A 19 -7.14 -19.55 -28.61
C GLY A 19 -8.19 -19.85 -29.69
N TYR A 20 -8.68 -18.83 -30.40
CA TYR A 20 -9.76 -18.98 -31.38
C TYR A 20 -9.29 -19.37 -32.78
N PHE A 21 -8.02 -19.17 -33.12
CA PHE A 21 -7.50 -19.41 -34.47
C PHE A 21 -7.09 -20.87 -34.70
N SER A 22 -7.31 -21.35 -35.92
CA SER A 22 -6.93 -22.70 -36.38
C SER A 22 -5.66 -22.66 -37.26
N GLU A 23 -5.09 -23.83 -37.54
CA GLU A 23 -3.97 -24.04 -38.47
C GLU A 23 -2.67 -23.29 -38.06
N ALA A 24 -2.04 -22.54 -38.96
CA ALA A 24 -0.71 -21.94 -38.73
C ALA A 24 -0.68 -20.83 -37.65
N GLN A 25 -1.83 -20.42 -37.10
CA GLN A 25 -1.94 -19.39 -36.05
C GLN A 25 -2.55 -19.91 -34.74
N THR A 26 -2.54 -21.23 -34.51
CA THR A 26 -3.08 -21.82 -33.27
C THR A 26 -2.35 -21.29 -32.05
N THR A 27 -3.13 -20.86 -31.06
CA THR A 27 -2.66 -20.49 -29.73
C THR A 27 -3.39 -21.32 -28.67
N PRO A 28 -2.78 -21.58 -27.50
CA PRO A 28 -3.42 -22.35 -26.44
C PRO A 28 -4.77 -21.77 -26.05
N GLU A 29 -5.77 -22.63 -25.86
CA GLU A 29 -7.07 -22.19 -25.38
C GLU A 29 -6.95 -21.62 -23.96
N ASN A 30 -7.56 -20.45 -23.75
CA ASN A 30 -7.66 -19.84 -22.43
C ASN A 30 -9.13 -19.71 -22.02
N PRO A 31 -9.66 -20.65 -21.22
CA PRO A 31 -11.07 -20.67 -20.82
C PRO A 31 -11.53 -19.39 -20.13
N ALA A 32 -10.66 -18.76 -19.33
CA ALA A 32 -10.98 -17.51 -18.64
C ALA A 32 -11.18 -16.37 -19.65
N ILE A 33 -10.29 -16.24 -20.64
CA ILE A 33 -10.38 -15.20 -21.67
C ILE A 33 -11.59 -15.45 -22.59
N ARG A 34 -11.86 -16.70 -22.98
CA ARG A 34 -13.03 -17.03 -23.80
C ARG A 34 -14.34 -16.70 -23.10
N LYS A 35 -14.43 -17.00 -21.79
CA LYS A 35 -15.59 -16.64 -20.97
C LYS A 35 -15.76 -15.13 -20.90
N SER A 36 -14.70 -14.38 -20.61
CA SER A 36 -14.74 -12.91 -20.54
C SER A 36 -15.14 -12.29 -21.87
N LEU A 37 -14.55 -12.71 -22.99
CA LEU A 37 -14.91 -12.22 -24.32
C LEU A 37 -16.36 -12.57 -24.68
N GLY A 38 -16.83 -13.76 -24.31
CA GLY A 38 -18.20 -14.19 -24.54
C GLY A 38 -19.22 -13.34 -23.79
N VAL A 39 -18.87 -12.88 -22.59
CA VAL A 39 -19.72 -11.95 -21.80
C VAL A 39 -19.68 -10.54 -22.40
N LEU A 40 -18.50 -10.05 -22.80
CA LEU A 40 -18.33 -8.67 -23.30
C LEU A 40 -18.85 -8.45 -24.73
N LEU A 41 -18.58 -9.39 -25.63
CA LEU A 41 -18.91 -9.26 -27.06
C LEU A 41 -20.07 -10.15 -27.49
N THR A 42 -20.67 -10.91 -26.57
CA THR A 42 -21.60 -12.02 -26.82
C THR A 42 -20.95 -13.30 -27.39
N PRO A 43 -21.54 -14.48 -27.12
CA PRO A 43 -21.12 -15.74 -27.75
C PRO A 43 -21.22 -15.73 -29.27
N TYR A 44 -22.08 -14.89 -29.86
CA TYR A 44 -22.24 -14.80 -31.31
C TYR A 44 -21.02 -14.16 -31.96
N ILE A 45 -20.60 -12.97 -31.51
CA ILE A 45 -19.45 -12.25 -32.09
C ILE A 45 -18.15 -12.99 -31.79
N THR A 46 -17.98 -13.54 -30.59
CA THR A 46 -16.76 -14.29 -30.25
C THR A 46 -16.52 -15.52 -31.12
N ARG A 47 -17.56 -16.25 -31.52
CA ARG A 47 -17.43 -17.36 -32.48
C ARG A 47 -17.04 -16.89 -33.88
N LYS A 48 -17.34 -15.64 -34.23
CA LYS A 48 -16.94 -15.04 -35.51
C LYS A 48 -15.48 -14.58 -35.53
N LEU A 49 -14.82 -14.41 -34.37
CA LEU A 49 -13.38 -14.04 -34.29
C LEU A 49 -12.46 -14.97 -35.08
N ALA A 50 -12.80 -16.26 -35.17
CA ALA A 50 -12.01 -17.27 -35.89
C ALA A 50 -12.28 -17.32 -37.40
N VAL A 51 -13.45 -16.86 -37.83
CA VAL A 51 -14.02 -17.16 -39.17
C VAL A 51 -14.09 -15.91 -40.05
N VAL A 52 -14.27 -14.74 -39.44
CA VAL A 52 -14.60 -13.50 -40.14
C VAL A 52 -13.42 -12.53 -40.09
N SER A 53 -13.26 -11.73 -41.15
CA SER A 53 -12.19 -10.73 -41.22
C SER A 53 -12.31 -9.70 -40.08
N PRO A 54 -11.20 -9.21 -39.50
CA PRO A 54 -11.26 -8.19 -38.44
C PRO A 54 -12.05 -6.94 -38.84
N ALA A 55 -12.05 -6.57 -40.13
CA ALA A 55 -12.79 -5.42 -40.63
C ALA A 55 -14.32 -5.60 -40.53
N GLU A 56 -14.83 -6.80 -40.84
CA GLU A 56 -16.25 -7.12 -40.74
C GLU A 56 -16.71 -7.22 -39.27
N ILE A 57 -15.86 -7.74 -38.39
CA ILE A 57 -16.15 -7.77 -36.94
C ILE A 57 -16.21 -6.34 -36.39
N LEU A 58 -15.26 -5.48 -36.73
CA LEU A 58 -15.31 -4.05 -36.35
C LEU A 58 -16.56 -3.36 -36.91
N LYS A 59 -16.99 -3.71 -38.13
CA LYS A 59 -18.23 -3.19 -38.70
C LYS A 59 -19.44 -3.64 -37.88
N MET A 60 -19.51 -4.91 -37.51
CA MET A 60 -20.58 -5.46 -36.64
C MET A 60 -20.59 -4.78 -35.27
N LEU A 61 -19.41 -4.57 -34.67
CA LEU A 61 -19.27 -3.90 -33.38
C LEU A 61 -19.66 -2.42 -33.44
N ASN A 62 -19.54 -1.74 -34.58
CA ASN A 62 -19.87 -0.32 -34.70
C ASN A 62 -21.24 -0.04 -35.34
N SER A 63 -21.87 -1.04 -35.93
CA SER A 63 -23.18 -0.90 -36.58
C SER A 63 -24.30 -1.31 -35.63
N ASN A 64 -25.47 -0.69 -35.78
CA ASN A 64 -26.67 -1.16 -35.09
C ASN A 64 -27.18 -2.43 -35.76
N THR A 65 -27.25 -3.51 -34.99
CA THR A 65 -27.77 -4.80 -35.43
C THR A 65 -28.85 -5.25 -34.46
N GLU A 66 -30.06 -5.45 -34.97
CA GLU A 66 -31.19 -5.98 -34.20
C GLU A 66 -31.75 -7.17 -34.99
N SER A 67 -31.32 -8.36 -34.58
CA SER A 67 -31.75 -9.62 -35.17
C SER A 67 -32.12 -10.60 -34.05
N PRO A 68 -32.86 -11.68 -34.34
CA PRO A 68 -33.17 -12.71 -33.35
C PRO A 68 -31.94 -13.34 -32.68
N TYR A 69 -30.76 -13.23 -33.30
CA TYR A 69 -29.50 -13.81 -32.81
C TYR A 69 -28.56 -12.81 -32.13
N LEU A 70 -28.74 -11.50 -32.37
CA LEU A 70 -27.86 -10.44 -31.88
C LEU A 70 -28.64 -9.13 -31.79
N ILE A 71 -28.73 -8.59 -30.57
CA ILE A 71 -29.12 -7.22 -30.30
C ILE A 71 -27.84 -6.49 -29.89
N TRP A 72 -27.30 -5.69 -30.81
CA TRP A 72 -26.09 -4.91 -30.64
C TRP A 72 -26.31 -3.54 -31.29
N ASN A 73 -26.84 -2.61 -30.52
CA ASN A 73 -27.15 -1.25 -30.96
C ASN A 73 -26.40 -0.21 -30.12
N ASN A 74 -26.57 1.07 -30.45
CA ASN A 74 -25.89 2.15 -29.74
C ASN A 74 -26.17 2.15 -28.23
N ARG A 75 -27.40 1.79 -27.83
CA ARG A 75 -27.77 1.70 -26.42
C ARG A 75 -26.97 0.60 -25.69
N THR A 76 -26.94 -0.62 -26.23
CA THR A 76 -26.16 -1.72 -25.63
C THR A 76 -24.67 -1.40 -25.53
N ARG A 77 -24.11 -0.66 -26.50
CA ARG A 77 -22.72 -0.23 -26.47
C ARG A 77 -22.44 0.79 -25.38
N VAL A 78 -23.30 1.79 -25.23
CA VAL A 78 -23.19 2.79 -24.17
C VAL A 78 -23.30 2.11 -22.80
N GLU A 79 -24.31 1.26 -22.60
CA GLU A 79 -24.49 0.52 -21.34
C GLU A 79 -23.27 -0.37 -21.01
N LEU A 80 -22.67 -1.04 -22.01
CA LEU A 80 -21.46 -1.84 -21.83
C LEU A 80 -20.25 -0.97 -21.48
N LEU A 81 -20.06 0.17 -22.15
CA LEU A 81 -18.95 1.08 -21.87
C LEU A 81 -19.06 1.67 -20.46
N GLU A 82 -20.24 2.14 -20.07
CA GLU A 82 -20.51 2.63 -18.71
C GLU A 82 -20.26 1.55 -17.66
N PHE A 83 -20.69 0.30 -17.92
CA PHE A 83 -20.39 -0.83 -17.05
C PHE A 83 -18.88 -1.08 -16.94
N LEU A 84 -18.15 -1.09 -18.05
CA LEU A 84 -16.70 -1.32 -18.07
C LEU A 84 -15.93 -0.22 -17.35
N GLU A 85 -16.30 1.04 -17.54
CA GLU A 85 -15.71 2.18 -16.84
C GLU A 85 -15.96 2.07 -15.33
N SER A 86 -17.20 1.77 -14.93
CA SER A 86 -17.56 1.52 -13.53
C SER A 86 -16.76 0.37 -12.91
N GLN A 87 -16.64 -0.76 -13.61
CA GLN A 87 -15.86 -1.90 -13.13
C GLN A 87 -14.37 -1.59 -13.05
N GLN A 88 -13.82 -0.89 -14.05
CA GLN A 88 -12.41 -0.48 -14.05
C GLN A 88 -12.10 0.42 -12.87
N GLU A 89 -12.91 1.45 -12.62
CA GLU A 89 -12.75 2.33 -11.47
C GLU A 89 -12.86 1.58 -10.15
N SER A 90 -13.84 0.69 -10.03
CA SER A 90 -14.03 -0.16 -8.86
C SER A 90 -12.80 -1.03 -8.60
N MET A 91 -12.27 -1.68 -9.64
CA MET A 91 -11.07 -2.53 -9.53
C MET A 91 -9.84 -1.72 -9.12
N ILE A 92 -9.64 -0.54 -9.70
CA ILE A 92 -8.51 0.34 -9.35
C ILE A 92 -8.60 0.79 -7.88
N LYS A 93 -9.80 0.99 -7.33
CA LYS A 93 -10.00 1.40 -5.93
C LYS A 93 -9.94 0.23 -4.95
N THR A 94 -10.44 -0.95 -5.33
CA THR A 94 -10.62 -2.09 -4.42
C THR A 94 -9.42 -3.03 -4.38
N LEU A 95 -8.75 -3.24 -5.52
CA LEU A 95 -7.62 -4.17 -5.61
C LEU A 95 -6.43 -3.73 -4.72
N PRO A 96 -6.03 -2.44 -4.68
CA PRO A 96 -4.96 -1.99 -3.80
C PRO A 96 -5.28 -2.24 -2.32
N LYS A 97 -6.53 -2.02 -1.91
CA LYS A 97 -6.99 -2.26 -0.53
C LYS A 97 -6.93 -3.74 -0.17
N ALA A 98 -7.51 -4.60 -1.01
CA ALA A 98 -7.48 -6.05 -0.80
C ALA A 98 -6.04 -6.60 -0.76
N PHE A 99 -5.15 -6.06 -1.60
CA PHE A 99 -3.74 -6.43 -1.60
C PHE A 99 -3.01 -5.93 -0.34
N ALA A 100 -3.25 -4.69 0.11
CA ALA A 100 -2.71 -4.16 1.36
C ALA A 100 -3.16 -5.00 2.58
N ALA A 101 -4.44 -5.36 2.66
CA ALA A 101 -4.97 -6.24 3.70
C ALA A 101 -4.27 -7.61 3.70
N SER A 102 -4.11 -8.22 2.51
CA SER A 102 -3.41 -9.51 2.38
C SER A 102 -1.94 -9.44 2.83
N LEU A 103 -1.26 -8.32 2.56
CA LEU A 103 0.10 -8.09 3.02
C LEU A 103 0.17 -7.92 4.54
N LEU A 104 -0.77 -7.19 5.14
CA LEU A 104 -0.87 -7.02 6.59
C LEU A 104 -1.13 -8.35 7.31
N ASP A 105 -2.02 -9.18 6.77
CA ASP A 105 -2.27 -10.54 7.28
C ASP A 105 -1.02 -11.41 7.20
N TYR A 106 -0.31 -11.37 6.06
CA TYR A 106 0.94 -12.08 5.91
C TYR A 106 1.99 -11.61 6.94
N ILE A 107 2.22 -10.31 7.07
CA ILE A 107 3.17 -9.75 8.06
C ILE A 107 2.76 -10.14 9.48
N GLY A 108 1.46 -10.09 9.79
CA GLY A 108 0.91 -10.52 11.07
C GLY A 108 1.20 -11.99 11.37
N SER A 109 1.05 -12.87 10.38
CA SER A 109 1.38 -14.30 10.52
C SER A 109 2.87 -14.55 10.83
N GLN A 110 3.76 -13.66 10.38
CA GLN A 110 5.20 -13.75 10.62
C GLN A 110 5.65 -13.05 11.93
N ALA A 111 4.78 -12.26 12.56
CA ALA A 111 5.12 -11.41 13.71
C ALA A 111 5.61 -12.18 14.93
N GLN A 112 4.93 -13.29 15.27
CA GLN A 112 5.32 -14.12 16.42
C GLN A 112 6.72 -14.70 16.24
N TYR A 113 7.05 -15.10 15.01
CA TYR A 113 8.37 -15.61 14.67
C TYR A 113 9.44 -14.52 14.71
N LEU A 114 9.14 -13.31 14.23
CA LEU A 114 10.05 -12.16 14.38
C LEU A 114 10.36 -11.90 15.85
N HIS A 115 9.36 -11.96 16.74
CA HIS A 115 9.58 -11.85 18.18
C HIS A 115 10.43 -12.99 18.76
N THR A 116 10.26 -14.22 18.31
CA THR A 116 11.13 -15.35 18.71
C THR A 116 12.56 -15.17 18.21
N LEU A 117 12.76 -14.72 16.97
CA LEU A 117 14.06 -14.35 16.41
C LEU A 117 14.75 -13.28 17.28
N MET A 118 14.02 -12.26 17.72
CA MET A 118 14.53 -11.19 18.60
C MET A 118 15.08 -11.72 19.93
N ALA A 119 14.49 -12.76 20.49
CA ALA A 119 14.98 -13.39 21.73
C ALA A 119 16.23 -14.25 21.48
N ILE A 120 16.32 -14.90 20.31
CA ILE A 120 17.40 -15.83 19.97
C ILE A 120 18.67 -15.07 19.52
N THR A 121 18.55 -13.94 18.81
CA THR A 121 19.72 -13.15 18.37
C THR A 121 20.53 -12.54 19.52
N GLN A 122 19.95 -12.38 20.71
CA GLN A 122 20.71 -12.03 21.93
C GLN A 122 21.63 -13.16 22.41
N THR A 123 21.38 -14.41 21.99
CA THR A 123 22.10 -15.62 22.47
C THR A 123 23.17 -16.13 21.49
N GLY A 124 23.40 -15.45 20.37
CA GLY A 124 24.54 -15.72 19.47
C GLY A 124 24.53 -17.10 18.79
N LYS A 125 23.38 -17.75 18.65
CA LYS A 125 23.30 -19.08 18.03
C LYS A 125 22.29 -19.15 16.87
N VAL A 126 22.85 -19.51 15.71
CA VAL A 126 22.25 -20.09 14.50
C VAL A 126 21.59 -19.10 13.52
N GLU A 127 22.42 -18.51 12.64
CA GLU A 127 21.97 -18.16 11.28
C GLU A 127 21.75 -19.45 10.49
N SER A 128 20.52 -19.96 10.45
CA SER A 128 20.16 -20.96 9.43
C SER A 128 19.66 -20.21 8.19
N ASN A 129 20.07 -20.63 6.99
CA ASN A 129 19.69 -20.00 5.71
C ASN A 129 18.17 -19.73 5.57
N GLN A 130 17.34 -20.56 6.20
CA GLN A 130 15.88 -20.39 6.22
C GLN A 130 15.41 -19.13 6.97
N HIS A 131 16.18 -18.64 7.96
CA HIS A 131 15.85 -17.43 8.70
C HIS A 131 16.07 -16.17 7.84
N GLY A 132 17.19 -16.12 7.11
CA GLY A 132 17.49 -15.02 6.19
C GLY A 132 16.48 -14.91 5.06
N GLU A 133 16.03 -16.05 4.49
CA GLU A 133 14.98 -16.04 3.48
C GLU A 133 13.64 -15.51 3.99
N ARG A 134 13.24 -15.87 5.21
CA ARG A 134 11.98 -15.38 5.79
C ARG A 134 12.04 -13.90 6.11
N LEU A 135 13.16 -13.40 6.65
CA LEU A 135 13.35 -11.98 6.89
C LEU A 135 13.22 -11.19 5.58
N ARG A 136 13.87 -11.69 4.51
CA ARG A 136 13.77 -11.11 3.17
C ARG A 136 12.33 -11.08 2.64
N ARG A 137 11.52 -12.12 2.90
CA ARG A 137 10.10 -12.14 2.50
C ARG A 137 9.28 -11.10 3.26
N VAL A 138 9.57 -10.87 4.54
CA VAL A 138 8.93 -9.81 5.34
C VAL A 138 9.33 -8.43 4.82
N GLU A 139 10.61 -8.22 4.47
CA GLU A 139 11.08 -6.99 3.85
C GLU A 139 10.36 -6.72 2.53
N MET A 140 10.25 -7.73 1.66
CA MET A 140 9.51 -7.62 0.39
C MET A 140 8.03 -7.30 0.61
N ALA A 141 7.40 -7.92 1.62
CA ALA A 141 6.00 -7.66 1.94
C ALA A 141 5.78 -6.23 2.46
N LEU A 142 6.67 -5.73 3.32
CA LEU A 142 6.63 -4.34 3.82
C LEU A 142 6.91 -3.33 2.71
N GLU A 143 7.84 -3.63 1.81
CA GLU A 143 8.12 -2.78 0.65
C GLU A 143 6.91 -2.71 -0.29
N ALA A 144 6.28 -3.86 -0.55
CA ALA A 144 5.03 -3.90 -1.31
C ALA A 144 3.93 -3.08 -0.63
N LEU A 145 3.77 -3.23 0.70
CA LEU A 145 2.78 -2.49 1.48
C LEU A 145 3.02 -0.98 1.39
N ARG A 146 4.26 -0.54 1.59
CA ARG A 146 4.67 0.87 1.45
C ARG A 146 4.29 1.42 0.08
N ASN A 147 4.63 0.70 -0.99
CA ASN A 147 4.39 1.16 -2.35
C ASN A 147 2.90 1.25 -2.67
N VAL A 148 2.11 0.25 -2.23
CA VAL A 148 0.66 0.22 -2.44
C VAL A 148 0.00 1.41 -1.78
N ILE A 149 0.32 1.67 -0.51
CA ILE A 149 -0.27 2.78 0.23
C ILE A 149 0.20 4.13 -0.32
N LYS A 150 1.49 4.27 -0.64
CA LYS A 150 2.06 5.53 -1.17
C LYS A 150 1.40 5.98 -2.48
N HIS A 151 1.05 5.04 -3.36
CA HIS A 151 0.56 5.35 -4.70
C HIS A 151 -0.97 5.23 -4.86
N ASN A 152 -1.69 4.73 -3.85
CA ASN A 152 -3.14 4.52 -3.92
C ASN A 152 -3.81 5.12 -2.66
N PRO A 153 -4.23 6.39 -2.71
CA PRO A 153 -4.90 7.06 -1.60
C PRO A 153 -6.12 6.29 -1.09
N GLY A 154 -6.29 6.23 0.23
CA GLY A 154 -7.34 5.48 0.91
C GLY A 154 -7.00 4.02 1.18
N SER A 155 -5.87 3.51 0.70
CA SER A 155 -5.38 2.16 1.05
C SER A 155 -4.72 2.13 2.43
N GLU A 156 -4.27 3.28 2.94
CA GLU A 156 -3.76 3.41 4.31
C GLU A 156 -4.79 3.02 5.37
N CYS A 157 -6.08 3.15 5.08
CA CYS A 157 -7.16 2.76 5.99
C CYS A 157 -7.11 1.28 6.36
N GLU A 158 -6.56 0.42 5.49
CA GLU A 158 -6.40 -1.01 5.79
C GLU A 158 -5.40 -1.26 6.94
N CYS A 159 -4.53 -0.29 7.25
CA CYS A 159 -3.61 -0.40 8.40
C CYS A 159 -4.31 -0.18 9.75
N ILE A 160 -5.55 0.32 9.77
CA ILE A 160 -6.32 0.55 10.99
C ILE A 160 -6.53 -0.79 11.70
N GLY A 161 -6.25 -0.84 13.01
CA GLY A 161 -6.26 -2.08 13.80
C GLY A 161 -4.92 -2.84 13.80
N HIS A 162 -4.02 -2.58 12.85
CA HIS A 162 -2.72 -3.24 12.73
C HIS A 162 -1.54 -2.41 13.28
N PHE A 163 -1.77 -1.22 13.85
CA PHE A 163 -0.67 -0.36 14.32
C PHE A 163 0.16 -0.95 15.46
N LYS A 164 -0.42 -1.81 16.31
CA LYS A 164 0.38 -2.53 17.34
C LYS A 164 1.42 -3.45 16.69
N LEU A 165 1.05 -4.12 15.61
CA LEU A 165 1.94 -4.94 14.81
C LEU A 165 2.98 -4.08 14.10
N LEU A 166 2.56 -3.06 13.35
CA LEU A 166 3.49 -2.21 12.58
C LEU A 166 4.52 -1.53 13.49
N PHE A 167 4.10 -1.02 14.65
CA PHE A 167 5.02 -0.42 15.60
C PHE A 167 5.87 -1.46 16.36
N SER A 168 5.46 -2.72 16.49
CA SER A 168 6.31 -3.74 17.10
C SER A 168 7.51 -4.08 16.22
N LEU A 169 7.35 -4.00 14.88
CA LEU A 169 8.43 -4.19 13.91
C LEU A 169 9.54 -3.14 14.03
N LEU A 170 9.21 -1.94 14.53
CA LEU A 170 10.19 -0.87 14.79
C LEU A 170 11.21 -1.26 15.88
N ARG A 171 10.91 -2.27 16.71
CA ARG A 171 11.79 -2.75 17.79
C ARG A 171 12.69 -3.92 17.39
N VAL A 172 12.66 -4.35 16.13
CA VAL A 172 13.45 -5.50 15.69
C VAL A 172 14.92 -5.08 15.50
N HIS A 173 15.72 -5.23 16.56
CA HIS A 173 17.15 -4.99 16.53
C HIS A 173 17.86 -5.92 15.54
N GLY A 174 18.80 -5.39 14.77
CA GLY A 174 19.55 -6.15 13.75
C GLY A 174 18.86 -6.24 12.39
N ALA A 175 17.59 -5.83 12.28
CA ALA A 175 16.86 -5.77 11.00
C ALA A 175 16.56 -4.33 10.59
N GLY A 176 17.62 -3.55 10.30
CA GLY A 176 17.51 -2.13 9.98
C GLY A 176 16.58 -1.84 8.78
N GLN A 177 16.57 -2.72 7.77
CA GLN A 177 15.70 -2.58 6.61
C GLN A 177 14.22 -2.74 6.97
N VAL A 178 13.87 -3.73 7.80
CA VAL A 178 12.51 -3.93 8.32
C VAL A 178 12.07 -2.71 9.13
N GLN A 179 12.93 -2.22 10.03
CA GLN A 179 12.64 -1.03 10.83
C GLN A 179 12.40 0.21 9.95
N GLN A 180 13.24 0.41 8.93
CA GLN A 180 13.09 1.52 8.00
C GLN A 180 11.80 1.43 7.17
N LEU A 181 11.51 0.28 6.57
CA LEU A 181 10.30 0.09 5.78
C LEU A 181 9.03 0.23 6.63
N ALA A 182 9.02 -0.32 7.84
CA ALA A 182 7.92 -0.15 8.79
C ALA A 182 7.74 1.33 9.17
N LEU A 183 8.83 2.06 9.39
CA LEU A 183 8.78 3.50 9.66
C LEU A 183 8.24 4.29 8.46
N GLU A 184 8.63 3.94 7.24
CA GLU A 184 8.11 4.57 6.02
C GLU A 184 6.60 4.33 5.88
N VAL A 185 6.11 3.11 6.15
CA VAL A 185 4.67 2.82 6.20
C VAL A 185 3.98 3.67 7.26
N VAL A 186 4.52 3.72 8.49
CA VAL A 186 3.96 4.53 9.58
C VAL A 186 3.92 6.01 9.20
N ASN A 187 4.96 6.55 8.56
CA ASN A 187 5.00 7.96 8.13
C ASN A 187 3.90 8.24 7.10
N ILE A 188 3.73 7.36 6.10
CA ILE A 188 2.73 7.55 5.04
C ILE A 188 1.31 7.58 5.64
N VAL A 189 0.98 6.67 6.58
CA VAL A 189 -0.37 6.65 7.16
C VAL A 189 -0.70 7.88 8.01
N THR A 190 0.31 8.65 8.46
CA THR A 190 0.07 9.85 9.29
C THR A 190 -0.63 10.98 8.53
N SER A 191 -0.67 10.93 7.19
CA SER A 191 -1.44 11.89 6.39
C SER A 191 -2.95 11.72 6.55
N ASN A 192 -3.41 10.57 7.05
CA ASN A 192 -4.82 10.26 7.25
C ASN A 192 -5.21 10.37 8.74
N GLN A 193 -6.19 11.23 9.05
CA GLN A 193 -6.60 11.51 10.43
C GLN A 193 -7.19 10.30 11.16
N ASP A 194 -7.90 9.41 10.45
CA ASP A 194 -8.47 8.20 11.06
C ASP A 194 -7.36 7.23 11.51
N CYS A 195 -6.30 7.13 10.70
CA CYS A 195 -5.09 6.38 11.06
C CYS A 195 -4.42 6.99 12.30
N VAL A 196 -4.23 8.31 12.34
CA VAL A 196 -3.62 9.01 13.50
C VAL A 196 -4.46 8.79 14.77
N ASN A 197 -5.79 8.84 14.68
CA ASN A 197 -6.68 8.57 15.79
C ASN A 197 -6.55 7.14 16.32
N ASN A 198 -6.49 6.15 15.43
CA ASN A 198 -6.31 4.75 15.83
C ASN A 198 -4.91 4.47 16.41
N ILE A 199 -3.86 5.12 15.88
CA ILE A 199 -2.51 5.09 16.47
C ILE A 199 -2.54 5.62 17.91
N ALA A 200 -3.24 6.74 18.14
CA ALA A 200 -3.38 7.32 19.47
C ALA A 200 -4.09 6.39 20.47
N GLU A 201 -5.00 5.55 20.00
CA GLU A 201 -5.70 4.55 20.80
C GLU A 201 -4.86 3.30 21.05
N ALA A 202 -3.89 3.00 20.18
CA ALA A 202 -3.04 1.83 20.28
C ALA A 202 -1.95 1.93 21.36
N ILE A 203 -1.58 3.17 21.78
CA ILE A 203 -0.55 3.46 22.80
C ILE A 203 0.81 2.80 22.44
N VAL A 204 1.28 3.09 21.23
CA VAL A 204 2.46 2.46 20.61
C VAL A 204 3.67 3.38 20.47
N LEU A 205 3.57 4.63 20.95
CA LEU A 205 4.55 5.69 20.68
C LEU A 205 5.93 5.38 21.26
N SER A 206 6.00 4.60 22.34
CA SER A 206 7.29 4.17 22.93
C SER A 206 8.19 3.44 21.94
N ASN A 207 7.61 2.72 20.98
CA ASN A 207 8.37 1.99 19.96
C ASN A 207 9.05 2.95 18.97
N LEU A 208 8.39 4.08 18.66
CA LEU A 208 8.93 5.11 17.78
C LEU A 208 10.01 5.95 18.48
N LEU A 209 9.84 6.24 19.77
CA LEU A 209 10.85 6.96 20.55
C LEU A 209 12.17 6.17 20.64
N ALA A 210 12.09 4.85 20.79
CA ALA A 210 13.27 3.98 20.80
C ALA A 210 14.06 3.99 19.48
N LEU A 211 13.42 4.31 18.35
CA LEU A 211 14.10 4.41 17.04
C LEU A 211 15.04 5.60 16.94
N LEU A 212 14.82 6.69 17.69
CA LEU A 212 15.70 7.87 17.68
C LEU A 212 17.16 7.50 17.99
N HIS A 213 17.38 6.51 18.86
CA HIS A 213 18.72 6.02 19.19
C HIS A 213 19.12 4.78 18.40
N SER A 214 18.19 3.85 18.18
CA SER A 214 18.53 2.55 17.57
C SER A 214 18.75 2.60 16.06
N LEU A 215 18.23 3.61 15.35
CA LEU A 215 18.41 3.76 13.91
C LEU A 215 18.83 5.20 13.54
N PRO A 216 20.14 5.55 13.66
CA PRO A 216 20.62 6.91 13.41
C PRO A 216 20.31 7.43 11.99
N SER A 217 20.34 6.55 10.99
CA SER A 217 20.11 6.89 9.59
C SER A 217 18.68 7.39 9.31
N SER A 218 17.70 7.01 10.13
CA SER A 218 16.28 7.36 9.92
C SER A 218 15.76 8.42 10.89
N ARG A 219 16.62 9.05 11.71
CA ARG A 219 16.22 10.05 12.72
C ARG A 219 15.34 11.18 12.17
N GLN A 220 15.64 11.67 10.96
CA GLN A 220 14.84 12.72 10.33
C GLN A 220 13.41 12.26 10.05
N LEU A 221 13.25 11.04 9.53
CA LEU A 221 11.94 10.45 9.26
C LEU A 221 11.18 10.18 10.56
N VAL A 222 11.86 9.72 11.61
CA VAL A 222 11.23 9.54 12.94
C VAL A 222 10.69 10.87 13.47
N LEU A 223 11.46 11.96 13.37
CA LEU A 223 11.04 13.29 13.81
C LEU A 223 9.89 13.83 12.96
N GLU A 224 9.91 13.61 11.64
CA GLU A 224 8.81 13.96 10.74
C GLU A 224 7.52 13.22 11.11
N THR A 225 7.60 11.90 11.35
CA THR A 225 6.48 11.08 11.81
C THR A 225 5.95 11.57 13.17
N LEU A 226 6.84 11.85 14.14
CA LEU A 226 6.46 12.41 15.44
C LEU A 226 5.77 13.77 15.30
N TYR A 227 6.27 14.62 14.41
CA TYR A 227 5.67 15.91 14.12
C TYR A 227 4.25 15.76 13.56
N ALA A 228 4.03 14.85 12.61
CA ALA A 228 2.70 14.59 12.07
C ALA A 228 1.74 14.10 13.17
N LEU A 229 2.17 13.11 13.98
CA LEU A 229 1.38 12.48 15.03
C LEU A 229 1.04 13.42 16.20
N THR A 230 1.94 14.32 16.59
CA THR A 230 1.73 15.27 17.71
C THR A 230 0.65 16.32 17.43
N SER A 231 0.04 16.33 16.24
CA SER A 231 -1.18 17.08 15.97
C SER A 231 -2.38 16.57 16.79
N ASN A 232 -2.31 15.33 17.31
CA ASN A 232 -3.34 14.74 18.17
C ASN A 232 -2.94 14.84 19.65
N THR A 233 -3.77 15.50 20.46
CA THR A 233 -3.50 15.73 21.89
C THR A 233 -3.35 14.44 22.71
N LYS A 234 -4.03 13.34 22.34
CA LYS A 234 -3.84 12.04 23.02
C LYS A 234 -2.41 11.53 22.85
N ILE A 235 -1.83 11.70 21.66
CA ILE A 235 -0.45 11.33 21.35
C ILE A 235 0.52 12.23 22.11
N VAL A 236 0.28 13.54 22.18
CA VAL A 236 1.10 14.45 23.00
C VAL A 236 1.09 14.02 24.47
N LYS A 237 -0.07 13.64 25.01
CA LYS A 237 -0.19 13.11 26.38
C LYS A 237 0.61 11.81 26.57
N GLU A 238 0.52 10.88 25.62
CA GLU A 238 1.31 9.64 25.64
C GLU A 238 2.82 9.94 25.59
N ALA A 239 3.25 10.83 24.69
CA ALA A 239 4.65 11.25 24.53
C ALA A 239 5.22 11.75 25.86
N MET A 240 4.47 12.58 26.57
CA MET A 240 4.85 13.07 27.89
C MET A 240 5.00 11.95 28.91
N LEU A 241 4.09 10.98 28.93
CA LEU A 241 4.14 9.84 29.85
C LEU A 241 5.31 8.88 29.55
N LYS A 242 5.71 8.77 28.27
CA LYS A 242 6.83 7.92 27.83
C LYS A 242 8.18 8.63 27.87
N GLY A 243 8.26 9.86 28.39
CA GLY A 243 9.50 10.61 28.54
C GLY A 243 10.05 11.17 27.23
N ALA A 244 9.21 11.39 26.21
CA ALA A 244 9.63 11.86 24.89
C ALA A 244 10.51 13.12 24.95
N LEU A 245 10.24 14.06 25.86
CA LEU A 245 11.03 15.29 26.00
C LEU A 245 12.51 15.00 26.29
N ILE A 246 12.84 13.94 27.01
CA ILE A 246 14.23 13.57 27.32
C ILE A 246 14.94 13.11 26.04
N TYR A 247 14.29 12.24 25.26
CA TYR A 247 14.79 11.80 23.95
C TYR A 247 15.02 12.99 23.02
N LEU A 248 14.06 13.92 22.96
CA LEU A 248 14.15 15.11 22.12
C LEU A 248 15.23 16.07 22.60
N LEU A 249 15.39 16.29 23.91
CA LEU A 249 16.46 17.13 24.45
C LEU A 249 17.84 16.57 24.11
N ASP A 250 18.03 15.25 24.22
CA ASP A 250 19.26 14.59 23.77
C ASP A 250 19.52 14.83 22.27
N MET A 251 18.50 14.64 21.42
CA MET A 251 18.63 14.89 19.98
C MET A 251 18.93 16.36 19.67
N PHE A 252 18.31 17.31 20.39
CA PHE A 252 18.54 18.73 20.19
C PHE A 252 19.95 19.16 20.59
N CYS A 253 20.45 18.68 21.74
CA CYS A 253 21.75 19.08 22.28
C CYS A 253 22.92 18.33 21.65
N ASN A 254 22.78 17.02 21.42
CA ASN A 254 23.91 16.14 21.11
C ASN A 254 23.98 15.68 19.64
N SER A 255 22.93 15.91 18.83
CA SER A 255 22.98 15.53 17.42
C SER A 255 23.99 16.37 16.65
N THR A 256 24.85 15.73 15.86
CA THR A 256 25.79 16.38 14.94
C THR A 256 25.10 16.95 13.70
N HIS A 257 23.92 16.43 13.33
CA HIS A 257 23.18 16.85 12.15
C HIS A 257 22.30 18.08 12.44
N PRO A 258 22.55 19.23 11.77
CA PRO A 258 21.78 20.46 11.99
C PRO A 258 20.28 20.30 11.73
N GLN A 259 19.90 19.53 10.70
CA GLN A 259 18.50 19.29 10.36
C GLN A 259 17.73 18.59 11.47
N VAL A 260 18.34 17.58 12.12
CA VAL A 260 17.75 16.84 13.24
C VAL A 260 17.48 17.78 14.42
N ARG A 261 18.44 18.68 14.73
CA ARG A 261 18.25 19.70 15.78
C ARG A 261 17.12 20.65 15.42
N SER A 262 17.05 21.12 14.17
CA SER A 262 15.98 22.01 13.70
C SER A 262 14.60 21.35 13.80
N GLN A 263 14.44 20.13 13.29
CA GLN A 263 13.18 19.39 13.35
C GLN A 263 12.74 19.12 14.80
N THR A 264 13.71 18.86 15.68
CA THR A 264 13.43 18.65 17.10
C THR A 264 12.95 19.93 17.79
N ALA A 265 13.56 21.08 17.46
CA ALA A 265 13.08 22.38 17.94
C ALA A 265 11.66 22.69 17.45
N GLU A 266 11.37 22.38 16.18
CA GLU A 266 10.04 22.54 15.59
C GLU A 266 9.02 21.64 16.30
N LEU A 267 9.41 20.40 16.62
CA LEU A 267 8.58 19.47 17.38
C LEU A 267 8.29 19.98 18.80
N PHE A 268 9.27 20.56 19.49
CA PHE A 268 9.04 21.23 20.77
C PHE A 268 8.05 22.38 20.63
N ALA A 269 8.25 23.26 19.64
CA ALA A 269 7.34 24.37 19.39
C ALA A 269 5.91 23.85 19.20
N LYS A 270 5.71 22.85 18.34
CA LYS A 270 4.40 22.24 18.10
C LYS A 270 3.79 21.67 19.38
N MET A 271 4.54 20.87 20.15
CA MET A 271 4.05 20.30 21.41
C MET A 271 3.67 21.37 22.44
N THR A 272 4.40 22.49 22.52
CA THR A 272 4.07 23.60 23.44
C THR A 272 2.83 24.38 23.04
N THR A 273 2.47 24.38 21.75
CA THR A 273 1.24 25.01 21.23
C THR A 273 -0.02 24.19 21.44
N ASP A 274 0.09 22.92 21.86
CA ASP A 274 -1.08 22.09 22.19
C ASP A 274 -1.92 22.74 23.30
N LYS A 275 -3.24 22.82 23.09
CA LYS A 275 -4.15 23.58 23.97
C LYS A 275 -4.28 22.99 25.38
N LEU A 276 -4.15 21.67 25.53
CA LEU A 276 -4.43 20.98 26.79
C LEU A 276 -3.14 20.58 27.52
N VAL A 277 -2.16 20.06 26.79
CA VAL A 277 -0.91 19.52 27.33
C VAL A 277 0.25 20.52 27.18
N GLY A 278 0.17 21.45 26.23
CA GLY A 278 1.25 22.40 25.91
C GLY A 278 1.73 23.28 27.08
N PRO A 279 0.87 23.79 27.98
CA PRO A 279 1.33 24.51 29.18
C PRO A 279 2.21 23.63 30.08
N LYS A 280 1.86 22.34 30.22
CA LYS A 280 2.64 21.39 31.02
C LYS A 280 3.98 21.07 30.36
N VAL A 281 4.01 20.94 29.02
CA VAL A 281 5.25 20.78 28.24
C VAL A 281 6.19 21.95 28.51
N ARG A 282 5.69 23.20 28.43
CA ARG A 282 6.48 24.42 28.68
C ARG A 282 7.10 24.43 30.08
N ILE A 283 6.30 24.14 31.10
CA ILE A 283 6.79 24.10 32.49
C ILE A 283 7.90 23.07 32.66
N ILE A 284 7.78 21.90 32.03
CA ILE A 284 8.79 20.84 32.14
C ILE A 284 10.08 21.21 31.41
N LEU A 285 10.00 21.91 30.27
CA LEU A 285 11.18 22.37 29.53
C LEU A 285 11.90 23.56 30.18
N MET A 286 11.21 24.33 31.02
CA MET A 286 11.78 25.49 31.74
C MET A 286 12.41 25.12 33.09
N LYS A 287 12.21 23.89 33.56
CA LYS A 287 12.81 23.36 34.79
C LYS A 287 14.15 22.71 34.50
#